data_AF-A0A9N9INL5-F1
#
_entry.id   AF-A0A9N9INL5-F1
#
_cell.length_a   1.000
_cell.length_b   1.000
_cell.length_c   1.000
_cell.angle_alpha   90.00
_cell.angle_beta   90.00
_cell.angle_gamma   90.00
#
_symmetry.space_group_name_H-M   'P 1'
#
loop_
_entity.id
_entity.type
_entity.pdbx_description
1 polymer ?
#
loop_
_entity_poly.entity_id
_entity_poly.type
_entity_poly.pdbx_seq_one_letter_code
_entity_poly.pdbx_strand_id
1 'polypeptide(L)' 'NVFTLKELNEIKEYKYKKLPDMPTDLLRYLNSFRKYNTRGLRKAVFETQSWLREYEAKNLEKDHLEL' A
#
# COMPACT_ATOMS: atom_id res chain seq x y z
N ASN A 1 -27.57 19.98 -11.84
CA ASN A 1 -26.12 20.16 -11.69
C ASN A 1 -25.92 21.00 -10.44
N VAL A 2 -25.25 20.47 -9.40
CA VAL A 2 -25.19 21.12 -8.07
C VAL A 2 -24.12 22.21 -8.01
N PHE A 3 -23.09 22.12 -8.87
CA PHE A 3 -22.00 23.09 -8.96
C PHE A 3 -21.85 23.61 -10.40
N THR A 4 -21.38 24.84 -10.50
CA THR A 4 -20.89 25.47 -11.73
C THR A 4 -19.50 24.94 -12.10
N LEU A 5 -19.09 25.11 -13.36
CA LEU A 5 -17.76 24.73 -13.82
C LEU A 5 -16.64 25.45 -13.04
N LYS A 6 -16.89 26.70 -12.65
CA LYS A 6 -15.96 27.49 -11.84
C LYS A 6 -15.77 26.88 -10.45
N GLU A 7 -16.86 26.53 -9.78
CA GLU A 7 -16.81 25.88 -8.46
C GLU A 7 -16.12 24.51 -8.52
N LEU A 8 -16.33 23.74 -9.59
CA LEU A 8 -15.62 22.47 -9.79
C LEU A 8 -14.11 22.65 -9.92
N ASN A 9 -13.66 23.70 -10.60
CA ASN A 9 -12.24 24.02 -10.72
C ASN A 9 -11.65 24.47 -9.38
N GLU A 10 -12.36 25.30 -8.61
CA GLU A 10 -11.93 25.70 -7.27
C GLU A 10 -11.80 24.50 -6.33
N ILE A 11 -12.75 23.55 -6.36
CA ILE A 11 -12.68 22.32 -5.54
C ILE A 11 -11.44 21.47 -5.88
N LYS A 12 -11.10 21.37 -7.18
CA LYS A 12 -9.95 20.58 -7.64
C LYS A 12 -8.62 21.13 -7.14
N GLU A 13 -8.52 22.45 -7.03
CA GLU A 13 -7.27 23.15 -6.66
C GLU A 13 -7.20 23.46 -5.16
N TYR A 14 -8.34 23.56 -4.47
CA TYR A 14 -8.40 23.89 -3.06
C TYR A 14 -7.66 22.85 -2.20
N LYS A 15 -6.59 23.31 -1.53
CA LYS A 15 -5.73 22.44 -0.68
C LYS A 15 -5.24 21.20 -1.42
N TYR A 16 -4.97 21.34 -2.72
CA TYR A 16 -4.41 20.25 -3.50
C TYR A 16 -3.14 19.71 -2.83
N LYS A 17 -3.18 18.43 -2.46
CA LYS A 17 -2.02 17.69 -1.98
C LYS A 17 -1.54 16.84 -3.14
N LYS A 18 -0.30 17.07 -3.60
CA LYS A 18 0.32 16.20 -4.59
C LYS A 18 0.33 14.78 -4.05
N LEU A 19 -0.09 13.81 -4.86
CA LEU A 19 0.09 12.41 -4.52
C LEU A 19 1.59 12.12 -4.39
N PRO A 20 2.02 11.35 -3.38
CA PRO A 20 3.40 10.93 -3.28
C PRO A 20 3.76 10.10 -4.51
N ASP A 21 5.01 10.22 -4.95
CA ASP A 21 5.53 9.36 -6.01
C ASP A 21 5.53 7.91 -5.50
N MET A 22 5.19 6.96 -6.39
CA MET A 22 5.07 5.57 -5.97
C MET A 22 6.45 4.99 -5.65
N PRO A 23 6.69 4.47 -4.42
CA PRO A 23 7.98 3.90 -4.06
C PRO A 23 8.32 2.70 -4.95
N THR A 24 9.58 2.61 -5.39
CA THR A 24 10.08 1.51 -6.23
C THR A 24 9.86 0.14 -5.60
N ASP A 25 10.02 0.04 -4.28
CA ASP A 25 9.84 -1.21 -3.55
C ASP A 25 8.37 -1.66 -3.53
N LEU A 26 7.43 -0.69 -3.41
CA LEU A 26 6.00 -0.96 -3.49
C LEU A 26 5.62 -1.40 -4.92
N LEU A 27 6.13 -0.72 -5.94
CA LEU A 27 5.96 -1.13 -7.34
C LEU A 27 6.48 -2.56 -7.57
N ARG A 28 7.66 -2.88 -7.05
CA ARG A 28 8.25 -4.22 -7.17
C ARG A 28 7.41 -5.28 -6.47
N TYR A 29 6.92 -4.98 -5.26
CA TYR A 29 6.02 -5.87 -4.52
C TYR A 29 4.72 -6.12 -5.29
N LEU A 30 4.05 -5.08 -5.79
CA LEU A 30 2.82 -5.23 -6.58
C LEU A 30 3.05 -6.04 -7.85
N ASN A 31 4.16 -5.81 -8.54
CA ASN A 31 4.53 -6.57 -9.73
C ASN A 31 4.88 -8.03 -9.45
N SER A 32 5.23 -8.39 -8.21
CA SER A 32 5.52 -9.78 -7.84
C SER A 32 4.32 -10.71 -8.05
N PHE A 33 3.09 -10.18 -7.95
CA PHE A 33 1.84 -10.91 -8.17
C PHE A 33 1.48 -11.09 -9.65
N ARG A 34 2.18 -10.43 -10.57
CA ARG A 34 1.93 -10.55 -12.01
C ARG A 34 2.43 -11.90 -12.54
N LYS A 35 1.64 -12.96 -12.32
CA LYS A 35 1.93 -14.34 -12.70
C LYS A 35 1.01 -14.81 -13.84
N TYR A 36 1.55 -15.64 -14.73
CA TYR A 36 0.82 -16.16 -15.91
C TYR A 36 -0.20 -17.25 -15.59
N ASN A 37 -0.19 -17.81 -14.37
CA ASN A 37 -1.11 -18.86 -13.97
C ASN A 37 -1.48 -18.74 -12.49
N THR A 38 -2.60 -19.37 -12.14
CA THR A 38 -3.17 -19.38 -10.79
C THR A 38 -2.28 -20.06 -9.76
N ARG A 39 -1.50 -21.08 -10.15
CA ARG A 39 -0.54 -21.74 -9.25
C ARG A 39 0.55 -20.78 -8.79
N GLY A 40 1.13 -20.02 -9.72
CA GLY A 40 2.15 -19.02 -9.45
C GLY A 40 1.60 -17.86 -8.63
N LEU A 41 0.38 -17.40 -8.94
CA LEU A 41 -0.30 -16.38 -8.16
C LEU A 41 -0.52 -16.83 -6.71
N ARG A 42 -1.05 -18.05 -6.49
CA ARG A 42 -1.21 -18.62 -5.14
C ARG A 42 0.11 -18.64 -4.38
N LYS A 43 1.20 -19.09 -5.02
CA LYS A 43 2.52 -19.09 -4.39
C LYS A 43 2.93 -17.68 -3.95
N ALA A 44 2.79 -16.68 -4.82
CA ALA A 44 3.16 -15.30 -4.51
C ALA A 44 2.27 -14.69 -3.40
N VAL A 45 0.97 -15.00 -3.37
CA VAL A 45 0.03 -14.53 -2.35
C VAL A 45 0.35 -15.10 -0.97
N PHE A 46 0.73 -16.37 -0.90
CA PHE A 46 1.03 -17.03 0.38
C PHE A 46 2.52 -16.98 0.77
N GLU A 47 3.35 -16.28 0.00
CA GLU A 47 4.76 -16.10 0.32
C GLU A 47 4.92 -15.05 1.43
N THR A 48 5.45 -15.47 2.58
CA THR A 48 5.69 -14.59 3.72
C THR A 48 6.65 -13.47 3.34
N GLN A 49 6.22 -12.22 3.53
CA GLN A 49 7.03 -11.06 3.25
C GLN A 49 7.93 -10.72 4.44
N SER A 50 9.10 -10.13 4.17
CA SER A 50 10.06 -9.75 5.23
C SER A 50 9.47 -8.73 6.22
N TRP A 51 8.70 -7.76 5.72
CA TRP A 51 8.06 -6.74 6.56
C TRP A 51 7.01 -7.31 7.51
N LEU A 52 6.39 -8.45 7.16
CA LEU A 52 5.46 -9.14 8.05
C LEU A 52 6.21 -9.77 9.24
N ARG A 53 7.37 -10.38 8.98
CA ARG A 53 8.23 -10.94 10.04
C ARG A 53 8.74 -9.86 10.97
N GLU A 54 9.15 -8.71 10.44
CA GLU A 54 9.59 -7.57 11.25
C GLU A 54 8.46 -7.01 12.13
N TYR A 55 7.24 -6.95 11.59
CA TYR A 55 6.06 -6.53 12.34
C TYR A 55 5.73 -7.50 13.48
N GLU A 56 5.72 -8.81 13.18
CA GLU A 56 5.50 -9.86 14.18
C GLU A 56 6.56 -9.82 15.29
N ALA A 57 7.85 -9.71 14.93
CA ALA A 57 8.95 -9.62 15.90
C ALA A 57 8.82 -8.41 16.83
N LYS A 58 8.50 -7.23 16.27
CA LYS A 58 8.31 -6.00 17.05
C LYS A 58 7.10 -6.06 17.99
N ASN A 59 6.06 -6.79 17.63
CA ASN A 59 4.90 -6.96 18.51
C ASN A 59 5.19 -7.98 19.62
N LEU A 60 5.94 -9.05 19.34
CA LEU A 60 6.40 -9.97 20.37
C LEU A 60 7.33 -9.29 21.39
N GLU A 61 8.25 -8.42 20.95
CA GLU A 61 9.09 -7.64 21.87
C GLU A 61 8.30 -6.69 22.78
N LYS A 62 7.19 -6.13 22.29
CA LYS A 62 6.30 -5.28 23.11
C LYS A 62 5.59 -6.08 24.18
N ASP A 63 5.10 -7.27 23.85
CA ASP A 63 4.44 -8.17 24.81
C ASP A 63 5.41 -8.62 25.94
N HIS A 64 6.71 -8.68 25.66
CA HIS A 64 7.75 -9.00 26.66
C HIS A 64 8.16 -7.82 27.56
N LEU A 65 7.82 -6.58 27.21
CA LEU A 65 8.14 -5.37 27.98
C LEU A 65 6.97 -4.89 28.86
N GLU A 66 5.78 -5.47 28.70
CA GLU A 66 4.58 -5.17 29.48
C GLU A 66 4.27 -6.21 30.59
N LEU A 67 5.24 -7.08 30.93
CA LEU A 67 5.17 -8.06 32.02
C LEU A 67 6.18 -7.79 33.13
#